data_AF-A0A0U1MKS7-F1
#
_entry.id   AF-A0A0U1MKS7-F1
#
_cell.length_a   1.000
_cell.length_b   1.000
_cell.length_c   1.000
_cell.angle_alpha   90.00
_cell.angle_beta   90.00
_cell.angle_gamma   90.00
#
_symmetry.space_group_name_H-M   'P 1'
#
loop_
_entity.id
_entity.type
_entity.pdbx_description
1 polymer ?
#
loop_
_entity_poly.entity_id
_entity_poly.type
_entity_poly.pdbx_seq_one_letter_code
_entity_poly.pdbx_strand_id
1 'polypeptide(L)'
;MNWFLTRTRTMKNDANEKMFVLYQQLFDEFKKTNENCLLEIEQTPTSQIIINFLHYHDSYKTNNKLLQILEVYPESHERMKNYIISVMRGQILVKKGV
;
A
#
# COMPACT_ATOMS: atom_id res chain seq x y z
N MET A 1 32.30 -18.88 -1.64
CA MET A 1 31.35 -18.03 -0.90
C MET A 1 30.49 -17.30 -1.92
N ASN A 2 29.18 -17.55 -1.93
CA ASN A 2 28.32 -17.35 -3.11
C ASN A 2 27.76 -15.91 -3.16
N TRP A 3 28.53 -14.98 -3.75
CA TRP A 3 28.23 -13.53 -3.81
C TRP A 3 26.84 -13.19 -4.37
N PHE A 4 26.31 -14.00 -5.29
CA PHE A 4 24.99 -13.80 -5.89
C PHE A 4 23.83 -13.98 -4.89
N LEU A 5 23.92 -14.96 -3.99
CA LEU A 5 22.90 -15.24 -2.98
C LEU A 5 22.87 -14.16 -1.89
N THR A 6 24.03 -13.60 -1.56
CA THR A 6 24.12 -12.51 -0.57
C THR A 6 23.48 -11.25 -1.13
N ARG A 7 23.73 -10.92 -2.40
CA ARG A 7 23.23 -9.68 -3.04
C ARG A 7 21.71 -9.69 -3.21
N THR A 8 21.12 -10.81 -3.64
CA THR A 8 19.65 -10.94 -3.75
C THR A 8 18.96 -10.87 -2.40
N ARG A 9 19.58 -11.43 -1.35
CA ARG A 9 19.05 -11.34 0.02
C ARG A 9 19.08 -9.91 0.57
N THR A 10 20.16 -9.16 0.34
CA THR A 10 20.25 -7.76 0.77
C THR A 10 19.23 -6.88 0.05
N MET A 11 19.09 -6.99 -1.28
CA MET A 11 18.10 -6.21 -2.04
C MET A 11 16.66 -6.48 -1.60
N LYS A 12 16.33 -7.73 -1.23
CA LYS A 12 15.01 -8.07 -0.71
C LYS A 12 14.75 -7.47 0.69
N ASN A 13 15.77 -7.42 1.54
CA ASN A 13 15.66 -6.77 2.85
C ASN A 13 15.40 -5.26 2.71
N ASP A 14 16.10 -4.59 1.79
CA ASP A 14 15.93 -3.15 1.53
C ASP A 14 14.51 -2.84 0.99
N ALA A 15 13.98 -3.70 0.11
CA ALA A 15 12.61 -3.57 -0.40
C ALA A 15 11.56 -3.76 0.70
N ASN A 16 11.73 -4.77 1.55
CA ASN A 16 10.85 -5.02 2.69
C ASN A 16 10.85 -3.84 3.67
N GLU A 17 12.03 -3.34 4.04
CA GLU A 17 12.15 -2.18 4.93
C GLU A 17 11.42 -0.96 4.35
N LYS A 18 11.56 -0.72 3.03
CA LYS A 18 10.82 0.34 2.34
C LYS A 18 9.31 0.15 2.42
N MET A 19 8.80 -1.07 2.24
CA MET A 19 7.37 -1.38 2.38
C MET A 19 6.87 -1.10 3.79
N PHE A 20 7.62 -1.46 4.83
CA PHE A 20 7.27 -1.14 6.21
C PHE A 20 7.25 0.37 6.48
N VAL A 21 8.21 1.12 5.94
CA VAL A 21 8.22 2.60 6.05
C VAL A 21 7.00 3.20 5.36
N LEU A 22 6.64 2.72 4.17
CA LEU A 22 5.43 3.16 3.46
C LEU A 22 4.17 2.86 4.27
N TYR A 23 4.06 1.66 4.84
CA TYR A 23 2.94 1.30 5.70
C TYR A 23 2.87 2.19 6.94
N GLN A 24 4.00 2.45 7.60
CA GLN A 24 4.04 3.34 8.77
C GLN A 24 3.51 4.74 8.43
N GLN A 25 3.92 5.30 7.29
CA GLN A 25 3.42 6.60 6.80
C GLN A 25 1.90 6.58 6.56
N LEU A 26 1.39 5.52 5.92
CA LEU A 26 -0.04 5.35 5.70
C LEU A 26 -0.80 5.14 7.01
N PHE A 27 -0.24 4.40 7.96
CA PHE A 27 -0.83 4.16 9.27
C PHE A 27 -0.89 5.46 10.10
N ASP A 28 0.13 6.31 10.01
CA ASP A 28 0.13 7.62 10.66
C ASP A 28 -0.94 8.56 10.12
N GLU A 29 -1.27 8.44 8.83
CA GLU A 29 -2.42 9.15 8.23
C GLU A 29 -3.75 8.46 8.61
N PHE A 30 -3.81 7.13 8.59
CA PHE A 30 -4.98 6.33 8.96
C PHE A 30 -5.48 6.66 10.36
N LYS A 31 -4.60 6.85 11.35
CA LYS A 31 -5.00 7.28 12.71
C LYS A 31 -5.74 8.62 12.77
N LYS A 32 -5.66 9.42 11.71
CA LYS A 32 -6.25 10.76 11.61
C LYS A 32 -7.42 10.80 10.63
N THR A 33 -7.68 9.70 9.91
CA THR A 33 -8.74 9.63 8.91
C THR A 33 -10.11 9.72 9.55
N ASN A 34 -11.03 10.41 8.89
CA ASN A 34 -12.46 10.32 9.20
C ASN A 34 -13.21 9.46 8.18
N GLU A 35 -12.51 8.96 7.15
CA GLU A 35 -13.09 8.08 6.13
C GLU A 35 -13.20 6.64 6.63
N ASN A 36 -14.26 5.95 6.21
CA ASN A 36 -14.42 4.53 6.51
C ASN A 36 -13.51 3.70 5.59
N CYS A 37 -12.46 3.13 6.16
CA CYS A 37 -11.45 2.41 5.40
C CYS A 37 -10.75 1.32 6.22
N LEU A 38 -10.09 0.41 5.52
CA LEU A 38 -9.27 -0.66 6.08
C LEU A 38 -7.87 -0.57 5.47
N LEU A 39 -6.85 -0.74 6.30
CA LEU A 39 -5.44 -0.69 5.92
C LEU A 39 -4.74 -1.94 6.47
N GLU A 40 -4.22 -2.78 5.57
CA GLU A 40 -3.65 -4.08 5.91
C GLU A 40 -2.30 -4.30 5.21
N ILE A 41 -1.42 -5.09 5.86
CA ILE A 41 -0.26 -5.70 5.22
C ILE A 41 -0.59 -7.18 4.98
N GLU A 42 -0.34 -7.63 3.76
CA GLU A 42 -0.44 -9.01 3.35
C GLU A 42 0.93 -9.51 2.87
N GLN A 43 1.25 -10.76 3.22
CA GLN A 43 2.39 -11.47 2.63
C GLN A 43 1.85 -12.58 1.71
N THR A 44 2.24 -12.53 0.44
CA THR A 44 1.81 -13.51 -0.56
C THR A 44 2.54 -14.85 -0.36
N PRO A 45 2.05 -15.96 -0.98
CA PRO A 45 2.76 -17.24 -0.99
C PRO A 45 4.18 -17.17 -1.58
N THR A 46 4.46 -16.19 -2.45
CA THR A 46 5.80 -15.93 -3.01
C THR A 46 6.66 -15.04 -2.11
N SER A 47 6.24 -14.82 -0.86
CA SER A 47 6.91 -13.97 0.13
C SER A 47 7.10 -12.53 -0.36
N GLN A 48 6.13 -12.00 -1.11
CA GLN A 48 6.06 -10.60 -1.49
C GLN A 48 5.14 -9.86 -0.51
N ILE A 49 5.45 -8.60 -0.23
CA ILE A 49 4.64 -7.76 0.64
C ILE A 49 3.66 -6.93 -0.23
N ILE A 50 2.41 -6.88 0.21
CA ILE A 50 1.37 -6.01 -0.36
C ILE A 50 0.80 -5.16 0.75
N ILE A 51 0.62 -3.86 0.50
CA ILE A 51 -0.20 -3.00 1.35
C ILE A 51 -1.56 -2.85 0.69
N ASN A 52 -2.60 -3.31 1.38
CA ASN A 52 -3.99 -3.24 0.95
C ASN A 52 -4.67 -2.04 1.62
N PHE A 53 -5.32 -1.20 0.81
CA PHE A 53 -6.19 -0.13 1.29
C PHE A 53 -7.59 -0.29 0.69
N LEU A 54 -8.57 -0.59 1.52
CA LEU A 54 -9.96 -0.77 1.12
C LEU A 54 -10.79 0.41 1.61
N HIS A 55 -11.36 1.17 0.67
CA HIS A 55 -12.19 2.33 0.97
C HIS A 55 -13.68 2.00 0.84
N TYR A 56 -14.43 2.30 1.89
CA TYR A 56 -15.88 2.16 1.96
C TYR A 56 -16.52 3.54 1.84
N HIS A 57 -17.41 3.72 0.88
CA HIS A 57 -18.13 4.97 0.72
C HIS A 57 -19.50 4.71 0.08
N ASP A 58 -20.54 5.40 0.56
CA ASP A 58 -21.93 5.19 0.13
C ASP A 58 -22.11 5.44 -1.37
N SER A 59 -21.32 6.36 -1.95
CA SER A 59 -21.32 6.63 -3.39
C SER A 59 -20.91 5.42 -4.23
N TYR A 60 -20.24 4.41 -3.65
CA TYR A 60 -19.84 3.20 -4.36
C TYR A 60 -20.97 2.16 -4.48
N LYS A 61 -22.11 2.38 -3.80
CA LYS A 61 -23.33 1.55 -3.75
C LYS A 61 -23.14 0.12 -3.24
N THR A 62 -22.25 -0.66 -3.87
CA THR A 62 -22.02 -2.08 -3.55
C THR A 62 -20.56 -2.51 -3.70
N ASN A 63 -19.71 -1.73 -4.38
CA ASN A 63 -18.34 -2.13 -4.71
C ASN A 63 -17.32 -1.20 -4.04
N ASN A 64 -16.95 -1.55 -2.81
CA ASN A 64 -15.83 -0.94 -2.10
C ASN A 64 -14.56 -0.94 -2.97
N LYS A 65 -13.70 0.03 -2.75
CA LYS A 65 -12.55 0.29 -3.63
C LYS A 65 -11.27 -0.17 -2.98
N LEU A 66 -10.68 -1.22 -3.55
CA LEU A 66 -9.37 -1.74 -3.13
C LEU A 66 -8.27 -1.07 -3.95
N LEU A 67 -7.30 -0.49 -3.25
CA LEU A 67 -6.04 0.00 -3.79
C LEU A 67 -4.91 -0.82 -3.17
N GLN A 68 -3.90 -1.15 -3.97
CA GLN A 68 -2.79 -2.00 -3.53
C GLN A 68 -1.45 -1.36 -3.87
N ILE A 69 -0.53 -1.36 -2.91
CA ILE A 69 0.90 -1.09 -3.15
C ILE A 69 1.60 -2.44 -3.18
N LEU A 70 2.10 -2.81 -4.35
CA LEU A 70 2.79 -4.09 -4.57
C LEU A 70 4.31 -3.86 -4.46
N GLU A 71 5.00 -4.67 -3.65
CA GLU A 71 6.47 -4.60 -3.51
C GLU A 71 7.19 -4.64 -4.87
N VAL A 72 6.68 -5.43 -5.82
CA VAL A 72 7.27 -5.64 -7.16
C VAL A 72 7.22 -4.42 -8.08
N TYR A 73 6.44 -3.38 -7.77
CA TYR A 73 6.30 -2.17 -8.59
C TYR A 73 6.76 -0.91 -7.82
N PRO A 74 8.05 -0.81 -7.47
CA PRO A 74 8.59 0.25 -6.60
C PRO A 74 8.46 1.66 -7.17
N GLU A 75 8.40 1.80 -8.49
CA GLU A 75 8.18 3.07 -9.18
C GLU A 75 6.78 3.65 -8.94
N SER A 76 5.82 2.81 -8.57
CA SER A 76 4.44 3.22 -8.32
C SER A 76 4.16 3.60 -6.86
N HIS A 77 5.07 3.25 -5.94
CA HIS A 77 4.86 3.35 -4.48
C HIS A 77 4.47 4.76 -4.02
N GLU A 78 5.27 5.76 -4.38
CA GLU A 78 5.02 7.15 -3.96
C GLU A 78 3.70 7.69 -4.54
N ARG A 79 3.42 7.38 -5.80
CA ARG A 79 2.17 7.78 -6.46
C ARG A 79 0.97 7.17 -5.76
N MET A 80 1.01 5.87 -5.48
CA MET A 80 -0.10 5.15 -4.85
C MET A 80 -0.28 5.58 -3.39
N LYS A 81 0.81 5.73 -2.63
CA LYS A 81 0.78 6.27 -1.27
C LYS A 81 0.10 7.63 -1.22
N ASN A 82 0.54 8.57 -2.06
CA ASN A 82 -0.03 9.93 -2.07
C ASN A 82 -1.51 9.92 -2.46
N TYR A 83 -1.91 9.03 -3.38
CA TYR A 83 -3.32 8.86 -3.74
C TYR A 83 -4.15 8.35 -2.54
N ILE A 84 -3.67 7.31 -1.85
CA ILE A 84 -4.32 6.76 -0.64
C ILE A 84 -4.45 7.83 0.45
N ILE A 85 -3.40 8.62 0.70
CA ILE A 85 -3.43 9.73 1.66
C ILE A 85 -4.51 10.76 1.28
N SER A 86 -4.61 11.15 0.01
CA SER A 86 -5.65 12.06 -0.45
C SER A 86 -7.06 11.50 -0.25
N VAL A 87 -7.23 10.17 -0.39
CA VAL A 87 -8.50 9.50 -0.06
C VAL A 87 -8.77 9.57 1.44
N MET A 88 -7.82 9.17 2.31
CA MET A 88 -7.98 9.23 3.78
C MET A 88 -8.28 10.65 4.30
N ARG A 89 -7.80 11.68 3.60
CA ARG A 89 -8.09 13.08 3.92
C ARG A 89 -9.45 13.58 3.42
N GLY A 90 -10.25 12.71 2.78
CA GLY A 90 -11.53 13.09 2.16
C GLY A 90 -11.39 14.06 0.99
N GLN A 91 -10.17 14.23 0.43
CA GLN A 91 -9.92 15.20 -0.63
C GLN A 91 -10.37 14.68 -1.99
N ILE A 92 -10.32 13.36 -2.18
CA ILE A 92 -10.73 12.67 -3.40
C ILE A 92 -11.47 11.39 -3.06
N LEU A 93 -12.36 10.97 -3.95
CA LEU A 93 -12.91 9.62 -3.96
C LEU A 93 -12.14 8.75 -4.95
N VAL A 94 -11.97 7.47 -4.63
CA VAL A 94 -11.43 6.48 -5.56
C VAL A 94 -12.35 6.38 -6.78
N LYS A 95 -11.81 6.72 -7.96
CA LYS A 95 -12.56 6.70 -9.22
C LYS A 95 -12.64 5.28 -9.79
N LYS A 96 -13.67 4.98 -10.57
CA LYS A 96 -13.80 3.71 -11.31
C LYS A 96 -12.73 3.66 -12.40
N GLY A 97 -11.86 2.63 -12.41
CA GLY A 97 -10.88 2.39 -13.47
C GLY A 97 -9.47 2.95 -13.21
N VAL A 98 -9.12 3.22 -11.95
CA VAL A 98 -7.72 3.36 -11.52
C VAL A 98 -7.16 1.99 -11.16
#